data_AF-A0A0K0G4D7-F1
#
_entry.id   AF-A0A0K0G4D7-F1
#
_cell.length_a   1.000
_cell.length_b   1.000
_cell.length_c   1.000
_cell.angle_alpha   90.00
_cell.angle_beta   90.00
_cell.angle_gamma   90.00
#
_symmetry.space_group_name_H-M   'P 1'
#
loop_
_entity.id
_entity.type
_entity.pdbx_description
1 polymer ?
#
loop_
_entity_poly.entity_id
_entity_poly.type
_entity_poly.pdbx_seq_one_letter_code
_entity_poly.pdbx_strand_id
1 'polypeptide(L)'
;MLEINLFLLIENLNISKEQILCQNLSNSFYVITGFDLNNNKVNIEECKEILRNKTQHLENEIKRLTCISKNNRLKEVRESHTPEEKVRAYLHRTDVTAVSTNRKNVIIVEMCKEFIPVKYFADHSIDNMC
;
A
#
# COMPACT_ATOMS: atom_id res chain seq x y z
N MET A 1 6.33 26.20 15.81
CA MET A 1 6.47 25.42 14.55
C MET A 1 6.05 23.96 14.78
N LEU A 2 4.83 23.74 15.27
CA LEU A 2 4.25 22.41 15.60
C LEU A 2 2.78 22.30 15.12
N GLU A 3 2.12 23.45 14.87
CA GLU A 3 0.75 23.54 14.38
C GLU A 3 0.56 23.01 12.94
N ILE A 4 1.60 23.03 12.11
CA ILE A 4 1.49 22.62 10.70
C ILE A 4 1.34 21.10 10.54
N ASN A 5 1.96 20.30 11.42
CA ASN A 5 1.93 18.83 11.29
C ASN A 5 0.60 18.21 11.76
N LEU A 6 -0.11 18.82 12.71
CA LEU A 6 -1.41 18.30 13.15
C LEU A 6 -2.51 18.55 12.11
N PHE A 7 -2.43 19.70 11.41
CA PHE A 7 -3.42 20.09 10.39
C PHE A 7 -3.40 19.15 9.18
N LEU A 8 -2.21 18.76 8.70
CA LEU A 8 -2.05 17.84 7.57
C LEU A 8 -2.46 16.39 7.89
N LEU A 9 -2.41 15.98 9.17
CA LEU A 9 -2.90 14.68 9.60
C LEU A 9 -4.44 14.62 9.55
N ILE A 10 -5.10 15.73 9.87
CA ILE A 10 -6.57 15.86 9.87
C ILE A 10 -7.12 15.91 8.44
N GLU A 11 -6.45 16.61 7.51
CA GLU A 11 -6.88 16.70 6.11
C GLU A 11 -6.82 15.35 5.37
N ASN A 12 -5.82 14.50 5.67
CA ASN A 12 -5.63 13.21 4.98
C ASN A 12 -6.54 12.08 5.50
N LEU A 13 -7.18 12.24 6.66
CA LEU A 13 -8.01 11.19 7.25
C LEU A 13 -9.44 11.13 6.67
N ASN A 14 -9.80 12.02 5.74
CA ASN A 14 -11.14 12.09 5.13
C ASN A 14 -12.27 12.07 6.19
N ILE A 15 -11.98 12.56 7.40
CA ILE A 15 -12.95 12.78 8.45
C ILE A 15 -13.76 13.97 7.94
N SER A 16 -15.06 13.75 7.71
CA SER A 16 -16.01 14.83 7.42
C SER A 16 -15.69 16.02 8.33
N LYS A 17 -15.83 17.26 7.85
CA LYS A 17 -15.76 18.46 8.71
C LYS A 17 -16.92 18.49 9.74
N GLU A 18 -17.49 17.35 10.09
CA GLU A 18 -18.34 17.16 11.26
C GLU A 18 -17.49 17.44 12.48
N GLN A 19 -17.70 18.64 13.04
CA GLN A 19 -17.27 19.12 14.35
C GLN A 19 -16.51 18.07 15.16
N ILE A 20 -15.18 18.14 15.15
CA ILE A 20 -14.38 17.39 16.11
C ILE A 20 -14.70 17.99 17.48
N LEU A 21 -15.62 17.34 18.20
CA LEU A 21 -15.93 17.69 19.57
C LEU A 21 -14.63 17.64 20.39
N CYS A 22 -14.29 18.73 21.08
CA CYS A 22 -13.13 18.75 21.97
C CYS A 22 -13.15 17.61 22.99
N GLN A 23 -14.34 17.13 23.37
CA GLN A 23 -14.52 15.93 24.20
C GLN A 23 -13.87 14.69 23.57
N ASN A 24 -14.04 14.48 22.26
CA ASN A 24 -13.48 13.32 21.55
C ASN A 24 -11.96 13.42 21.47
N LEU A 25 -11.43 14.62 21.28
CA LEU A 25 -10.00 14.91 21.34
C LEU A 25 -9.41 14.62 22.73
N SER A 26 -10.06 15.12 23.78
CA SER A 26 -9.63 14.89 25.17
C SER A 26 -9.67 13.42 25.54
N ASN A 27 -10.75 12.71 25.17
CA ASN A 27 -10.88 11.27 25.42
C ASN A 27 -9.81 10.47 24.66
N SER A 28 -9.60 10.78 23.38
CA SER A 28 -8.59 10.10 22.56
C SER A 28 -7.18 10.36 23.10
N PHE A 29 -6.89 11.60 23.50
CA PHE A 29 -5.62 11.95 24.11
C PHE A 29 -5.40 11.16 25.40
N TYR A 30 -6.38 11.13 26.30
CA TYR A 30 -6.30 10.35 27.54
C TYR A 30 -6.10 8.86 27.28
N VAL A 31 -6.82 8.26 26.32
CA VAL A 31 -6.63 6.85 25.96
C VAL A 31 -5.21 6.57 25.44
N ILE A 32 -4.63 7.52 24.69
CA ILE A 32 -3.29 7.36 24.12
C ILE A 32 -2.21 7.58 25.18
N THR A 33 -2.34 8.60 26.03
CA THR A 33 -1.27 9.08 26.91
C THR A 33 -1.46 8.70 28.38
N GLY A 34 -2.71 8.46 28.82
CA GLY A 34 -3.08 8.31 30.24
C GLY A 34 -3.25 9.64 30.99
N PHE A 35 -3.12 10.78 30.30
CA PHE A 35 -3.17 12.11 30.90
C PHE A 35 -4.37 12.91 30.42
N ASP A 36 -4.95 13.70 31.31
CA ASP A 36 -5.89 14.75 30.93
C ASP A 36 -5.17 15.89 30.21
N LEU A 37 -5.88 16.56 29.30
CA LEU A 37 -5.38 17.78 28.68
C LEU A 37 -5.28 18.89 29.74
N ASN A 38 -4.05 19.24 30.11
CA ASN A 38 -3.77 20.30 31.07
C ASN A 38 -2.47 21.04 30.72
N ASN A 39 -2.25 22.18 31.39
CA ASN A 39 -1.10 23.05 31.16
C ASN A 39 0.06 22.78 32.13
N ASN A 40 0.08 21.61 32.79
CA ASN A 40 1.18 21.25 33.68
C ASN A 40 2.42 20.89 32.85
N LYS A 41 3.50 21.63 33.05
CA LYS A 41 4.74 21.47 32.28
C LYS A 41 5.34 20.05 32.40
N VAL A 42 5.26 19.41 33.56
CA VAL A 42 5.77 18.04 33.77
C VAL A 42 4.95 17.07 32.93
N ASN A 43 3.62 17.14 33.02
CA ASN A 43 2.72 16.29 32.23
C ASN A 43 2.94 16.47 30.73
N ILE A 44 3.17 17.70 30.26
CA ILE A 44 3.42 18.00 28.85
C ILE A 44 4.68 17.30 28.35
N GLU A 45 5.79 17.34 29.09
CA GLU A 45 7.03 16.68 28.68
C GLU A 45 6.91 15.15 28.71
N GLU A 46 6.23 14.59 29.71
CA GLU A 46 5.98 13.16 29.77
C GLU A 46 5.07 12.68 28.62
N CYS A 47 4.00 13.45 28.32
CA CYS A 47 3.13 13.17 27.17
C CYS A 47 3.89 13.18 25.84
N LYS A 48 4.82 14.13 25.64
CA LYS A 48 5.64 14.18 24.42
C LYS A 48 6.45 12.90 24.25
N GLU A 49 7.04 12.40 25.33
CA GLU A 49 7.84 11.17 25.29
C GLU A 49 6.96 9.94 25.02
N ILE A 50 5.78 9.85 25.64
CA ILE A 50 4.81 8.78 25.37
C ILE A 50 4.38 8.79 23.90
N LEU A 51 4.01 9.96 23.37
CA LEU A 51 3.59 10.10 21.97
C LEU A 51 4.72 9.75 21.01
N ARG A 52 5.95 10.17 21.31
CA ARG A 52 7.14 9.81 20.52
C ARG A 52 7.34 8.30 20.49
N ASN A 53 7.31 7.64 21.64
CA ASN A 53 7.52 6.19 21.74
C ASN A 53 6.42 5.41 21.02
N LYS A 54 5.15 5.82 21.16
CA LYS A 54 4.03 5.21 20.43
C LYS A 54 4.13 5.41 18.92
N THR A 55 4.51 6.61 18.48
CA THR A 55 4.71 6.91 17.06
C THR A 55 5.83 6.04 16.48
N GLN A 56 6.97 5.95 17.16
CA GLN A 56 8.08 5.09 16.75
C GLN A 56 7.70 3.61 16.71
N HIS A 57 6.94 3.13 17.69
CA HIS A 57 6.42 1.76 17.69
C HIS A 57 5.55 1.50 16.45
N LEU A 58 4.58 2.38 16.18
CA LEU A 58 3.68 2.26 15.03
C LEU A 58 4.46 2.30 13.71
N GLU A 59 5.42 3.21 13.56
CA GLU A 59 6.29 3.25 12.38
C GLU A 59 7.05 1.94 12.18
N ASN A 60 7.58 1.35 13.25
CA ASN A 60 8.30 0.09 13.18
C ASN A 60 7.38 -1.08 12.79
N GLU A 61 6.15 -1.11 13.30
CA GLU A 61 5.14 -2.09 12.89
C GLU A 61 4.76 -1.93 11.41
N ILE A 62 4.52 -0.71 10.94
CA ILE A 62 4.23 -0.43 9.53
C ILE A 62 5.40 -0.88 8.64
N LYS A 63 6.65 -0.56 9.02
CA LYS A 63 7.85 -1.01 8.30
C LYS A 63 7.92 -2.54 8.25
N ARG A 64 7.66 -3.23 9.36
CA ARG A 64 7.63 -4.69 9.43
C ARG A 64 6.58 -5.29 8.51
N LEU A 65 5.34 -4.80 8.57
CA LEU A 65 4.23 -5.28 7.73
C LEU A 65 4.50 -5.02 6.25
N THR A 66 5.05 -3.85 5.92
CA THR A 66 5.45 -3.52 4.55
C THR A 66 6.53 -4.46 4.03
N CYS A 67 7.52 -4.80 4.88
CA CYS A 67 8.57 -5.77 4.54
C CYS A 67 7.98 -7.16 4.25
N ILE A 68 7.09 -7.65 5.11
CA ILE A 68 6.40 -8.94 4.92
C ILE A 68 5.62 -8.95 3.61
N SER A 69 4.82 -7.92 3.34
CA SER A 69 4.05 -7.78 2.10
C SER A 69 4.95 -7.79 0.85
N LYS A 70 6.05 -7.02 0.86
CA LYS A 70 7.01 -7.00 -0.24
C LYS A 70 7.71 -8.34 -0.46
N ASN A 71 8.05 -9.06 0.61
CA ASN A 71 8.65 -10.39 0.51
C ASN A 71 7.69 -11.41 -0.08
N ASN A 72 6.40 -11.37 0.30
CA ASN A 72 5.37 -12.23 -0.30
C ASN A 72 5.21 -11.93 -1.80
N ARG A 73 5.15 -10.65 -2.20
CA ARG A 73 5.11 -10.27 -3.62
C ARG A 73 6.35 -10.73 -4.39
N LEU A 74 7.53 -10.66 -3.77
CA LEU A 74 8.75 -11.16 -4.39
C LEU A 74 8.72 -12.67 -4.58
N LYS A 75 8.11 -13.40 -3.64
CA LYS A 75 7.91 -14.84 -3.74
C LYS A 75 7.02 -15.20 -4.94
N GLU A 76 5.88 -14.51 -5.11
CA GLU A 76 4.98 -14.68 -6.28
C GLU A 76 5.73 -14.49 -7.62
N VAL A 77 6.56 -13.45 -7.72
CA VAL A 77 7.37 -13.19 -8.92
C VAL A 77 8.44 -14.27 -9.15
N ARG A 78 9.02 -14.83 -8.08
CA ARG A 78 10.01 -15.91 -8.18
C ARG A 78 9.39 -17.24 -8.59
N GLU A 79 8.19 -17.53 -8.13
CA GLU A 79 7.44 -18.76 -8.42
C GLU A 79 6.73 -18.70 -9.78
N SER A 80 6.62 -17.53 -10.40
CA SER A 80 6.11 -17.35 -11.76
C SER A 80 7.08 -17.95 -12.79
N HIS A 81 6.55 -18.63 -13.81
CA HIS A 81 7.35 -19.40 -14.77
C HIS A 81 7.55 -18.65 -16.08
N THR A 82 6.51 -17.98 -16.58
CA THR A 82 6.57 -17.23 -17.84
C THR A 82 6.94 -15.76 -17.62
N PRO A 83 7.53 -15.07 -18.63
CA PRO A 83 7.76 -13.63 -18.55
C PRO A 83 6.47 -12.84 -18.29
N GLU A 84 5.36 -13.28 -18.89
CA GLU A 84 4.04 -12.70 -18.70
C GLU A 84 3.56 -12.83 -17.25
N GLU A 85 3.59 -14.04 -16.67
CA GLU A 85 3.23 -14.28 -15.27
C GLU A 85 4.05 -13.40 -14.32
N LYS A 86 5.37 -13.31 -14.54
CA LYS A 86 6.28 -12.49 -13.74
C LYS A 86 5.90 -11.01 -13.79
N VAL A 87 5.61 -10.50 -14.98
CA VAL A 87 5.24 -9.08 -15.17
C VAL A 87 3.88 -8.79 -14.56
N ARG A 88 2.90 -9.68 -14.71
CA ARG A 88 1.58 -9.54 -14.10
C ARG A 88 1.66 -9.57 -12.57
N ALA A 89 2.41 -10.52 -11.99
CA ALA A 89 2.65 -10.61 -10.55
C ALA A 89 3.41 -9.39 -10.01
N TYR A 90 4.35 -8.83 -10.77
CA TYR A 90 5.10 -7.65 -10.37
C TYR A 90 4.24 -6.37 -10.41
N LEU A 91 3.54 -6.14 -11.51
CA LEU A 91 2.74 -4.94 -11.77
C LEU A 91 1.35 -4.97 -11.14
N HIS A 92 0.86 -6.15 -10.70
CA HIS A 92 -0.51 -6.36 -10.22
C HIS A 92 -1.55 -5.96 -11.27
N ARG A 93 -1.30 -6.36 -12.53
CA ARG A 93 -2.15 -6.07 -13.68
C ARG A 93 -2.37 -7.32 -14.51
N THR A 94 -3.56 -7.47 -15.07
CA THR A 94 -3.92 -8.57 -15.97
C THR A 94 -3.90 -8.15 -17.43
N ASP A 95 -3.99 -6.85 -17.73
CA ASP A 95 -4.05 -6.26 -19.07
C ASP A 95 -2.66 -6.01 -19.68
N VAL A 96 -1.68 -6.81 -19.30
CA VAL A 96 -0.32 -6.75 -19.81
C VAL A 96 0.13 -8.12 -20.29
N THR A 97 0.94 -8.15 -21.35
CA THR A 97 1.69 -9.31 -21.80
C THR A 97 3.18 -8.99 -21.77
N ALA A 98 4.00 -10.03 -21.81
CA ALA A 98 5.43 -9.84 -21.79
C ALA A 98 6.20 -10.93 -22.53
N VAL A 99 7.26 -10.53 -23.22
CA VAL A 99 8.15 -11.42 -23.97
C VAL A 99 9.58 -11.23 -23.47
N SER A 100 10.25 -12.33 -23.11
CA SER A 100 11.68 -12.31 -22.79
C SER A 100 12.50 -12.12 -24.05
N THR A 101 13.48 -11.23 -24.00
CA THR A 101 14.42 -11.05 -25.12
C THR A 101 15.64 -11.96 -24.99
N ASN A 102 16.34 -12.18 -26.11
CA ASN A 102 17.62 -12.91 -26.14
C ASN A 102 18.75 -12.19 -25.38
N ARG A 103 18.56 -10.92 -25.01
CA ARG A 103 19.48 -10.17 -24.15
C ARG A 103 19.12 -10.50 -22.70
N LYS A 104 20.07 -11.13 -21.98
CA LYS A 104 19.88 -11.57 -20.59
C LYS A 104 19.19 -10.48 -19.75
N ASN A 105 18.08 -10.86 -19.13
CA ASN A 105 17.29 -10.07 -18.17
C ASN A 105 16.49 -8.88 -18.72
N VAL A 106 16.30 -8.75 -20.04
CA VAL A 106 15.37 -7.74 -20.58
C VAL A 106 14.05 -8.40 -20.97
N ILE A 107 12.96 -7.92 -20.38
CA ILE A 107 11.58 -8.29 -20.69
C ILE A 107 10.90 -7.09 -21.36
N ILE A 108 10.31 -7.31 -22.54
CA ILE A 108 9.47 -6.32 -23.20
C ILE A 108 8.05 -6.50 -22.64
N VAL A 109 7.45 -5.40 -22.17
CA VAL A 109 6.08 -5.38 -21.63
C VAL A 109 5.20 -4.61 -22.59
N GLU A 110 4.07 -5.21 -22.96
CA GLU A 110 3.07 -4.60 -23.83
C GLU A 110 1.72 -4.58 -23.14
N MET A 111 0.93 -3.53 -23.39
CA MET A 111 -0.43 -3.44 -22.88
C MET A 111 -1.39 -4.16 -23.84
N CYS A 112 -2.20 -5.06 -23.29
CA CYS A 112 -3.26 -5.73 -24.02
C CYS A 112 -4.41 -4.74 -24.25
N LYS A 113 -4.90 -4.66 -25.49
CA LYS A 113 -6.14 -3.93 -25.78
C LYS A 113 -7.32 -4.84 -25.46
N GLU A 114 -8.28 -4.31 -24.72
CA GLU A 114 -9.55 -4.99 -24.50
C GLU A 114 -10.31 -5.12 -25.82
N PHE A 115 -10.74 -6.34 -26.12
CA PHE A 115 -11.54 -6.65 -27.30
C PHE A 115 -12.72 -7.50 -26.86
N ILE A 116 -13.93 -7.05 -27.18
CA ILE A 116 -15.18 -7.78 -26.93
C ILE A 116 -15.60 -8.39 -28.28
N PRO A 117 -15.28 -9.67 -28.55
CA PRO A 117 -15.67 -10.29 -29.80
C PRO A 117 -17.17 -10.51 -29.86
N VAL A 118 -17.74 -10.28 -31.03
CA VAL A 118 -19.15 -10.59 -31.34
C VAL A 118 -19.34 -12.11 -31.48
N LYS A 119 -18.30 -12.85 -31.88
CA LYS A 119 -18.29 -14.30 -32.04
C LYS A 119 -16.86 -14.84 -32.02
N TYR A 120 -16.65 -15.99 -31.38
CA TYR A 120 -15.37 -16.70 -31.41
C TYR A 120 -15.44 -17.82 -32.45
N PHE A 121 -14.41 -17.94 -33.28
CA PHE A 121 -14.20 -19.07 -34.17
C PHE A 121 -12.86 -19.71 -33.81
N ALA A 122 -12.83 -21.03 -33.67
CA ALA A 122 -11.60 -21.79 -33.48
C ALA A 122 -11.45 -22.71 -34.69
N ASP A 123 -10.40 -22.48 -35.48
CA ASP A 123 -10.04 -23.41 -36.55
C ASP A 123 -9.38 -24.63 -35.90
N HIS A 124 -9.97 -25.81 -36.11
CA HIS A 124 -9.54 -27.05 -35.45
C HIS A 124 -8.48 -27.84 -36.23
N SER A 125 -8.05 -27.36 -37.42
CA SER A 125 -7.05 -28.04 -38.24
C SER A 125 -6.60 -27.14 -39.39
N ILE A 126 -5.28 -27.05 -39.59
CA ILE A 126 -4.66 -26.74 -40.88
C ILE A 126 -3.95 -28.03 -41.31
N ASP A 127 -4.16 -28.46 -42.56
CA ASP A 127 -3.75 -29.77 -43.10
C ASP A 127 -2.43 -30.32 -42.53
N ASN A 128 -2.52 -31.46 -41.82
CA ASN A 128 -1.40 -32.27 -41.31
C ASN A 128 -0.36 -31.56 -40.41
N MET A 129 -0.65 -30.38 -39.87
CA MET A 129 0.15 -29.75 -38.83
C MET A 129 -0.71 -29.54 -37.57
N CYS A 130 -0.30 -30.19 -36.48
CA CYS A 130 -0.90 -30.04 -35.15
C CYS A 130 -0.28 -28.85 -34.41
#